data_AF-A0A9P2M445-F1
#
_entry.id   AF-A0A9P2M445-F1
#
_cell.length_a   1.000
_cell.length_b   1.000
_cell.length_c   1.000
_cell.angle_alpha   90.00
_cell.angle_beta   90.00
_cell.angle_gamma   90.00
#
_symmetry.space_group_name_H-M   'P 1'
#
loop_
_entity.id
_entity.type
_entity.pdbx_description
1 polymer ?
#
loop_
_entity_poly.entity_id
_entity_poly.type
_entity_poly.pdbx_seq_one_letter_code
_entity_poly.pdbx_strand_id
1 'polypeptide(L)'
;MDFGVLPPEINSGRMYAGPGSGPMLAAAAAWDGLATELQSTAADYGSVISVLTGVWSGQSSGTMAAAAAPYVAWMSATAALAREAAAQASAAAAAYEAAFAATVPPPVVAANRAELAVLAATNIFGQNTGAIAAAEARYAEMWAQDAAAMYGYAGSSSVAT
;
A
#
# COMPACT_ATOMS: atom_id res chain seq x y z
N MET A 1 -13.57 -3.56 9.31
CA MET A 1 -13.05 -4.21 10.53
C MET A 1 -13.09 -3.20 11.65
N ASP A 2 -13.39 -3.65 12.86
CA ASP A 2 -13.26 -2.80 14.05
C ASP A 2 -11.89 -3.06 14.67
N PHE A 3 -10.98 -2.08 14.55
CA PHE A 3 -9.63 -2.16 15.12
C PHE A 3 -9.58 -1.66 16.57
N GLY A 4 -10.64 -0.98 17.02
CA GLY A 4 -10.76 -0.44 18.37
C GLY A 4 -11.00 -1.54 19.42
N VAL A 5 -11.54 -2.69 19.03
CA VAL A 5 -11.73 -3.84 19.93
C VAL A 5 -10.46 -4.68 20.11
N LEU A 6 -9.41 -4.46 19.32
CA LEU A 6 -8.16 -5.21 19.38
C LEU A 6 -7.13 -4.46 20.23
N PRO A 7 -6.51 -5.10 21.23
CA PRO A 7 -5.51 -4.45 22.06
C PRO A 7 -4.22 -4.16 21.28
N PRO A 8 -3.36 -3.24 21.78
CA PRO A 8 -2.11 -2.85 21.13
C PRO A 8 -1.22 -4.04 20.75
N GLU A 9 -1.12 -5.07 21.58
CA GLU A 9 -0.29 -6.26 21.31
C GLU A 9 -0.68 -6.95 19.99
N ILE A 10 -1.95 -6.89 19.61
CA ILE A 10 -2.46 -7.49 18.38
C ILE A 10 -2.28 -6.55 17.18
N ASN A 11 -2.67 -5.27 17.30
CA ASN A 11 -2.54 -4.32 16.20
C ASN A 11 -1.06 -4.05 15.89
N SER A 12 -0.26 -3.69 16.89
CA SER A 12 1.20 -3.57 16.79
C SER A 12 1.84 -4.87 16.28
N GLY A 13 1.51 -6.01 16.90
CA GLY A 13 2.12 -7.29 16.52
C GLY A 13 1.88 -7.66 15.05
N ARG A 14 0.69 -7.39 14.52
CA ARG A 14 0.35 -7.64 13.11
C ARG A 14 1.05 -6.67 12.16
N MET A 15 1.12 -5.39 12.50
CA MET A 15 1.74 -4.37 11.65
C MET A 15 3.25 -4.61 11.47
N TYR A 16 3.92 -5.02 12.55
CA TYR A 16 5.36 -5.28 12.56
C TYR A 16 5.73 -6.69 12.09
N ALA A 17 4.75 -7.55 11.85
CA ALA A 17 4.97 -8.86 11.25
C ALA A 17 4.94 -8.78 9.72
N GLY A 18 5.76 -9.60 9.06
CA GLY A 18 5.73 -9.78 7.62
C GLY A 18 6.88 -9.10 6.86
N PRO A 19 6.83 -9.10 5.52
CA PRO A 19 7.95 -8.71 4.67
C PRO A 19 8.06 -7.21 4.37
N GLY A 20 7.14 -6.38 4.88
CA GLY A 20 7.08 -4.94 4.61
C GLY A 20 6.52 -4.59 3.22
N SER A 21 6.69 -3.33 2.80
CA SER A 21 6.16 -2.78 1.54
C SER A 21 6.95 -3.16 0.28
N GLY A 22 8.17 -3.70 0.43
CA GLY A 22 9.10 -3.98 -0.67
C GLY A 22 8.49 -4.78 -1.85
N PRO A 23 7.80 -5.91 -1.61
CA PRO A 23 7.15 -6.66 -2.68
C PRO A 23 6.09 -5.86 -3.46
N MET A 24 5.37 -4.96 -2.79
CA MET A 24 4.36 -4.11 -3.44
C MET A 24 5.01 -3.02 -4.30
N LEU A 25 6.11 -2.44 -3.83
CA LEU A 25 6.91 -1.49 -4.63
C LEU A 25 7.55 -2.16 -5.85
N ALA A 26 8.00 -3.41 -5.72
CA ALA A 26 8.48 -4.19 -6.86
C ALA A 26 7.37 -4.46 -7.89
N ALA A 27 6.15 -4.77 -7.42
CA ALA A 27 4.98 -4.92 -8.30
C ALA A 27 4.64 -3.60 -9.02
N ALA A 28 4.70 -2.46 -8.33
CA ALA A 28 4.48 -1.15 -8.93
C ALA A 28 5.48 -0.88 -10.07
N ALA A 29 6.77 -1.13 -9.83
CA ALA A 29 7.80 -0.98 -10.85
C ALA A 29 7.60 -1.92 -12.05
N ALA A 30 7.17 -3.16 -11.81
CA ALA A 30 6.89 -4.11 -12.88
C ALA A 30 5.70 -3.67 -13.76
N TRP A 31 4.63 -3.15 -13.15
CA TRP A 31 3.47 -2.61 -13.87
C TRP A 31 3.83 -1.38 -14.70
N ASP A 32 4.64 -0.47 -14.16
CA ASP A 32 5.12 0.71 -14.89
C ASP A 32 6.04 0.33 -16.07
N GLY A 33 6.91 -0.66 -15.87
CA GLY A 33 7.71 -1.25 -16.95
C GLY A 33 6.85 -1.82 -18.07
N LEU A 34 5.82 -2.62 -17.74
CA LEU A 34 4.88 -3.15 -18.73
C LEU A 34 4.14 -2.03 -19.48
N ALA A 35 3.71 -0.98 -18.78
CA ALA A 35 3.07 0.15 -19.42
C ALA A 35 3.98 0.85 -20.44
N THR A 36 5.26 0.99 -20.10
CA THR A 36 6.28 1.57 -20.98
C THR A 36 6.48 0.72 -22.23
N GLU A 37 6.64 -0.59 -22.08
CA GLU A 37 6.82 -1.53 -23.20
C GLU A 37 5.61 -1.54 -24.14
N LEU A 38 4.39 -1.57 -23.59
CA LEU A 38 3.16 -1.51 -24.39
C LEU A 38 3.03 -0.18 -25.17
N GLN A 39 3.40 0.93 -24.53
CA GLN A 39 3.35 2.24 -25.18
C GLN A 39 4.41 2.37 -26.28
N SER A 40 5.63 1.88 -26.05
CA SER A 40 6.69 1.83 -27.06
C SER A 40 6.26 0.98 -28.24
N THR A 41 5.75 -0.23 -27.97
CA THR A 41 5.27 -1.14 -29.01
C THR A 41 4.15 -0.52 -29.84
N ALA A 42 3.19 0.17 -29.20
CA ALA A 42 2.13 0.89 -29.91
C ALA A 42 2.67 2.00 -30.83
N ALA A 43 3.70 2.73 -30.39
CA ALA A 43 4.36 3.75 -31.20
C ALA A 43 5.13 3.14 -32.38
N ASP A 44 5.81 2.02 -32.18
CA ASP A 44 6.52 1.28 -33.23
C ASP A 44 5.56 0.79 -34.31
N TYR A 45 4.39 0.25 -33.91
CA TYR A 45 3.33 -0.11 -34.85
C TYR A 45 2.89 1.10 -35.69
N GLY A 46 2.68 2.26 -35.05
CA GLY A 46 2.33 3.50 -35.74
C GLY A 46 3.38 3.92 -36.76
N SER A 47 4.67 3.82 -36.40
CA SER A 47 5.79 4.13 -37.28
C SER A 47 5.85 3.20 -38.50
N VAL A 48 5.77 1.88 -38.27
CA VAL A 48 5.79 0.88 -39.34
C VAL A 48 4.60 1.06 -40.29
N ILE A 49 3.39 1.29 -39.76
CA ILE A 49 2.20 1.54 -40.57
C ILE A 49 2.38 2.81 -41.40
N SER A 50 2.94 3.88 -40.83
CA SER A 50 3.19 5.13 -41.54
C SER A 50 4.20 4.97 -42.68
N VAL A 51 5.27 4.20 -42.48
CA VAL A 51 6.24 3.91 -43.54
C VAL A 51 5.58 3.09 -44.65
N LEU A 52 4.83 2.05 -44.28
CA LEU A 52 4.18 1.14 -45.21
C LEU A 52 3.14 1.85 -46.08
N THR A 53 2.29 2.71 -45.50
CA THR A 53 1.30 3.48 -46.26
C THR A 53 1.91 4.60 -47.11
N GLY A 54 3.14 5.03 -46.78
CA GLY A 54 3.91 5.98 -47.60
C GLY A 54 4.49 5.37 -48.88
N VAL A 55 4.86 4.07 -48.85
CA VAL A 55 5.43 3.36 -50.02
C VAL A 55 4.41 2.53 -50.79
N TRP A 56 3.30 2.15 -50.14
CA TRP A 56 2.20 1.39 -50.72
C TRP A 56 0.89 2.16 -50.54
N SER A 57 0.43 2.82 -51.61
CA SER A 57 -0.78 3.65 -51.58
C SER A 57 -1.97 2.94 -52.24
N GLY A 58 -3.17 3.11 -51.66
CA GLY A 58 -4.42 2.65 -52.25
C GLY A 58 -5.35 1.98 -51.23
N GLN A 59 -6.52 1.52 -51.70
CA GLN A 59 -7.57 0.96 -50.84
C GLN A 59 -7.07 -0.23 -50.00
N SER A 60 -6.23 -1.09 -50.58
CA SER A 60 -5.68 -2.27 -49.89
C SER A 60 -4.75 -1.91 -48.72
N SER A 61 -3.89 -0.89 -48.90
CA SER A 61 -3.06 -0.37 -47.78
C SER A 61 -3.92 0.27 -46.70
N GLY A 62 -4.98 1.00 -47.09
CA GLY A 62 -5.93 1.59 -46.14
C GLY A 62 -6.64 0.53 -45.30
N THR A 63 -7.09 -0.57 -45.93
CA THR A 63 -7.73 -1.68 -45.23
C THR A 63 -6.77 -2.41 -44.29
N MET A 64 -5.49 -2.55 -44.66
CA MET A 64 -4.48 -3.16 -43.80
C MET A 64 -4.20 -2.30 -42.57
N ALA A 65 -3.99 -0.98 -42.75
CA ALA A 65 -3.79 -0.06 -41.65
C ALA A 65 -5.00 -0.04 -40.68
N ALA A 66 -6.22 -0.05 -41.24
CA ALA A 66 -7.44 -0.13 -40.44
C ALA A 66 -7.56 -1.44 -39.65
N ALA A 67 -7.08 -2.57 -40.18
CA ALA A 67 -7.10 -3.85 -39.48
C ALA A 67 -6.14 -3.89 -38.27
N ALA A 68 -5.05 -3.12 -38.28
CA ALA A 68 -4.10 -3.04 -37.17
C ALA A 68 -4.55 -2.06 -36.06
N ALA A 69 -5.41 -1.08 -36.38
CA ALA A 69 -5.83 -0.04 -35.46
C ALA A 69 -6.43 -0.54 -34.13
N PRO A 70 -7.30 -1.58 -34.09
CA PRO A 70 -7.84 -2.09 -32.84
C PRO A 70 -6.77 -2.63 -31.89
N TYR A 71 -5.71 -3.25 -32.41
CA TYR A 71 -4.62 -3.79 -31.60
C TYR A 71 -3.75 -2.68 -31.00
N VAL A 72 -3.45 -1.63 -31.76
CA VAL A 72 -2.72 -0.45 -31.27
C VAL A 72 -3.52 0.29 -30.21
N ALA A 73 -4.83 0.44 -30.42
CA ALA A 73 -5.74 1.03 -29.44
C ALA A 73 -5.78 0.21 -28.15
N TRP A 74 -5.87 -1.13 -28.27
CA TRP A 74 -5.82 -2.03 -27.12
C TRP A 74 -4.49 -1.90 -26.35
N MET A 75 -3.34 -1.92 -27.03
CA MET A 75 -2.03 -1.76 -26.36
C MET A 75 -1.94 -0.43 -25.60
N SER A 76 -2.41 0.66 -26.21
CA SER A 76 -2.38 1.99 -25.58
C SER A 76 -3.30 2.06 -24.35
N ALA A 77 -4.50 1.47 -24.45
CA ALA A 77 -5.44 1.40 -23.32
C ALA A 77 -4.90 0.51 -22.19
N THR A 78 -4.33 -0.65 -22.52
CA THR A 78 -3.72 -1.54 -21.54
C THR A 78 -2.49 -0.91 -20.89
N ALA A 79 -1.69 -0.14 -21.63
CA ALA A 79 -0.60 0.66 -21.05
C ALA A 79 -1.11 1.66 -20.01
N ALA A 80 -2.23 2.34 -20.27
CA ALA A 80 -2.84 3.25 -19.31
C ALA A 80 -3.29 2.51 -18.03
N LEU A 81 -4.00 1.39 -18.17
CA LEU A 81 -4.42 0.56 -17.04
C LEU A 81 -3.23 0.02 -16.23
N ALA A 82 -2.14 -0.35 -16.90
CA ALA A 82 -0.92 -0.78 -16.22
C ALA A 82 -0.26 0.35 -15.40
N ARG A 83 -0.27 1.60 -15.89
CA ARG A 83 0.20 2.75 -15.08
C ARG A 83 -0.71 3.01 -13.88
N GLU A 84 -2.02 2.87 -14.04
CA GLU A 84 -2.97 2.99 -12.93
C GLU A 84 -2.69 1.94 -11.85
N ALA A 85 -2.49 0.68 -12.26
CA ALA A 85 -2.12 -0.40 -11.35
C ALA A 85 -0.78 -0.13 -10.62
N ALA A 86 0.22 0.44 -11.31
CA ALA A 86 1.48 0.85 -10.70
C ALA A 86 1.28 1.94 -9.64
N ALA A 87 0.45 2.94 -9.93
CA ALA A 87 0.12 4.02 -9.00
C ALA A 87 -0.65 3.51 -7.78
N GLN A 88 -1.62 2.62 -7.98
CA GLN A 88 -2.37 1.95 -6.92
C GLN A 88 -1.47 1.13 -5.99
N ALA A 89 -0.58 0.31 -6.55
CA ALA A 89 0.40 -0.46 -5.78
C ALA A 89 1.34 0.45 -4.96
N SER A 90 1.80 1.56 -5.56
CA SER A 90 2.63 2.56 -4.86
C SER A 90 1.86 3.24 -3.71
N ALA A 91 0.59 3.58 -3.93
CA ALA A 91 -0.27 4.17 -2.91
C ALA A 91 -0.56 3.20 -1.76
N ALA A 92 -0.79 1.91 -2.06
CA ALA A 92 -0.94 0.87 -1.04
C ALA A 92 0.33 0.68 -0.21
N ALA A 93 1.50 0.68 -0.84
CA ALA A 93 2.79 0.66 -0.15
C ALA A 93 2.98 1.87 0.78
N ALA A 94 2.64 3.08 0.30
CA ALA A 94 2.71 4.29 1.11
C ALA A 94 1.74 4.27 2.30
N ALA A 95 0.53 3.72 2.10
CA ALA A 95 -0.44 3.55 3.18
C ALA A 95 0.09 2.61 4.27
N TYR A 96 0.75 1.52 3.89
CA TYR A 96 1.39 0.60 4.83
C TYR A 96 2.50 1.30 5.62
N GLU A 97 3.42 2.01 4.94
CA GLU A 97 4.53 2.69 5.62
C GLU A 97 4.05 3.77 6.60
N ALA A 98 3.02 4.52 6.22
CA ALA A 98 2.41 5.51 7.12
C ALA A 98 1.79 4.85 8.36
N ALA A 99 1.09 3.72 8.17
CA ALA A 99 0.51 2.96 9.27
C ALA A 99 1.59 2.35 10.17
N PHE A 100 2.64 1.78 9.58
CA PHE A 100 3.78 1.22 10.29
C PHE A 100 4.47 2.28 11.17
N ALA A 101 4.74 3.46 10.60
CA ALA A 101 5.36 4.58 11.33
C ALA A 101 4.47 5.13 12.46
N ALA A 102 3.14 5.09 12.30
CA ALA A 102 2.20 5.56 13.31
C ALA A 102 1.89 4.54 14.40
N THR A 103 2.13 3.24 14.15
CA THR A 103 1.79 2.15 15.08
C THR A 103 2.84 2.04 16.18
N VAL A 104 2.39 1.81 17.42
CA VAL A 104 3.27 1.69 18.58
C VAL A 104 4.20 0.48 18.41
N PRO A 105 5.51 0.60 18.71
CA PRO A 105 6.40 -0.55 18.64
C PRO A 105 6.05 -1.59 19.72
N PRO A 106 5.97 -2.90 19.40
CA PRO A 106 5.64 -3.94 20.36
C PRO A 106 6.49 -3.94 21.66
N PRO A 107 7.80 -3.63 21.64
CA PRO A 107 8.59 -3.54 22.86
C PRO A 107 8.13 -2.44 23.83
N VAL A 108 7.53 -1.35 23.32
CA VAL A 108 7.01 -0.25 24.15
C VAL A 108 5.76 -0.70 24.91
N VAL A 109 4.86 -1.41 24.21
CA VAL A 109 3.67 -2.02 24.83
C VAL A 109 4.10 -3.01 25.93
N ALA A 110 5.04 -3.90 25.61
CA ALA A 110 5.55 -4.90 26.55
C ALA A 110 6.22 -4.27 27.80
N ALA A 111 6.99 -3.19 27.62
CA ALA A 111 7.62 -2.48 28.72
C ALA A 111 6.59 -1.89 29.69
N ASN A 112 5.51 -1.28 29.17
CA ASN A 112 4.42 -0.76 30.01
C ASN A 112 3.72 -1.88 30.79
N ARG A 113 3.47 -3.03 30.16
CA ARG A 113 2.85 -4.19 30.85
C ARG A 113 3.76 -4.74 31.96
N ALA A 114 5.08 -4.79 31.72
CA ALA A 114 6.05 -5.23 32.73
C ALA A 114 6.13 -4.23 33.90
N GLU A 115 6.12 -2.93 33.62
CA GLU A 115 6.10 -1.87 34.65
C GLU A 115 4.84 -2.00 35.53
N LEU A 116 3.66 -2.14 34.92
CA LEU A 116 2.41 -2.33 35.63
C LEU A 116 2.45 -3.55 36.57
N ALA A 117 3.02 -4.67 36.11
CA ALA A 117 3.16 -5.88 36.92
C ALA A 117 4.04 -5.66 38.16
N VAL A 118 5.17 -4.95 38.01
CA VAL A 118 6.06 -4.60 39.13
C VAL A 118 5.39 -3.63 40.11
N LEU A 119 4.70 -2.60 39.59
CA LEU A 119 3.97 -1.64 40.42
C LEU A 119 2.87 -2.32 41.23
N ALA A 120 2.11 -3.23 40.61
CA ALA A 120 1.07 -4.01 41.29
C ALA A 120 1.67 -4.94 42.36
N ALA A 121 2.74 -5.66 42.05
CA ALA A 121 3.40 -6.58 42.99
C ALA A 121 3.98 -5.85 44.22
N THR A 122 4.35 -4.59 44.08
CA THR A 122 4.91 -3.77 45.16
C THR A 122 3.90 -2.86 45.85
N ASN A 123 2.61 -2.88 45.45
CA ASN A 123 1.56 -1.98 45.98
C ASN A 123 0.97 -2.41 47.34
N ILE A 124 1.80 -2.88 48.27
CA ILE A 124 1.38 -3.51 49.53
C ILE A 124 0.47 -2.61 50.39
N PHE A 125 0.74 -1.30 50.41
CA PHE A 125 -0.01 -0.31 51.18
C PHE A 125 -0.83 0.65 50.30
N GLY A 126 -0.99 0.36 49.01
CA GLY A 126 -1.63 1.28 48.06
C GLY A 126 -0.75 2.44 47.61
N GLN A 127 0.54 2.46 47.97
CA GLN A 127 1.47 3.55 47.70
C GLN A 127 1.76 3.78 46.19
N ASN A 128 1.54 2.77 45.35
CA ASN A 128 1.75 2.84 43.90
C ASN A 128 0.47 3.14 43.11
N THR A 129 -0.68 3.36 43.77
CA THR A 129 -1.98 3.50 43.08
C THR A 129 -1.97 4.57 41.97
N GLY A 130 -1.33 5.72 42.22
CA GLY A 130 -1.19 6.77 41.19
C GLY A 130 -0.31 6.36 40.01
N ALA A 131 0.79 5.61 40.26
CA ALA A 131 1.68 5.13 39.20
C ALA A 131 1.03 4.02 38.36
N ILE A 132 0.23 3.14 38.99
CA ILE A 132 -0.59 2.13 38.30
C ILE A 132 -1.56 2.82 37.35
N ALA A 133 -2.31 3.81 37.83
CA ALA A 133 -3.24 4.56 37.00
C ALA A 133 -2.54 5.26 35.81
N ALA A 134 -1.32 5.78 36.01
CA ALA A 134 -0.53 6.36 34.93
C ALA A 134 -0.05 5.32 33.89
N ALA A 135 0.32 4.11 34.32
CA ALA A 135 0.66 3.01 33.41
C ALA A 135 -0.55 2.47 32.63
N GLU A 136 -1.73 2.46 33.25
CA GLU A 136 -2.98 2.12 32.56
C GLU A 136 -3.41 3.20 31.56
N ALA A 137 -3.24 4.49 31.91
CA ALA A 137 -3.51 5.60 31.01
C ALA A 137 -2.62 5.56 29.76
N ARG A 138 -1.30 5.39 29.93
CA ARG A 138 -0.35 5.20 28.81
C ARG A 138 -0.75 4.02 27.92
N TYR A 139 -1.22 2.93 28.52
CA TYR A 139 -1.71 1.78 27.76
C TYR A 139 -2.95 2.09 26.93
N ALA A 140 -3.91 2.82 27.50
CA ALA A 140 -5.10 3.27 26.77
C ALA A 140 -4.75 4.22 25.61
N GLU A 141 -3.75 5.09 25.79
CA GLU A 141 -3.22 5.95 24.71
C GLU A 141 -2.61 5.12 23.58
N MET A 142 -1.77 4.12 23.91
CA MET A 142 -1.21 3.20 22.92
C MET A 142 -2.31 2.46 22.14
N TRP A 143 -3.40 2.05 22.82
CA TRP A 143 -4.55 1.41 22.18
C TRP A 143 -5.24 2.36 21.20
N ALA A 144 -5.55 3.58 21.64
CA ALA A 144 -6.17 4.57 20.77
C ALA A 144 -5.30 4.92 19.55
N GLN A 145 -3.98 5.03 19.73
CA GLN A 145 -3.03 5.29 18.66
C GLN A 145 -3.00 4.16 17.62
N ASP A 146 -2.87 2.91 18.06
CA ASP A 146 -2.87 1.74 17.17
C ASP A 146 -4.18 1.60 16.40
N ALA A 147 -5.32 1.82 17.07
CA ALA A 147 -6.62 1.80 16.42
C ALA A 147 -6.72 2.90 15.35
N ALA A 148 -6.30 4.13 15.66
CA ALA A 148 -6.29 5.24 14.72
C ALA A 148 -5.38 4.97 13.51
N ALA A 149 -4.18 4.42 13.73
CA ALA A 149 -3.26 4.02 12.66
C ALA A 149 -3.91 2.99 11.73
N MET A 150 -4.57 1.96 12.28
CA MET A 150 -5.23 0.93 11.49
C MET A 150 -6.49 1.41 10.75
N TYR A 151 -7.27 2.33 11.33
CA TYR A 151 -8.38 2.97 10.63
C TYR A 151 -7.89 3.84 9.48
N GLY A 152 -6.84 4.63 9.70
CA GLY A 152 -6.17 5.40 8.65
C GLY A 152 -5.67 4.49 7.52
N TYR A 153 -5.01 3.39 7.88
CA TYR A 153 -4.53 2.40 6.91
C TYR A 153 -5.66 1.81 6.07
N ALA A 154 -6.78 1.41 6.70
CA ALA A 154 -7.93 0.86 6.00
C ALA A 154 -8.55 1.88 5.03
N GLY A 155 -8.69 3.14 5.47
CA GLY A 155 -9.18 4.23 4.63
C GLY A 155 -8.27 4.46 3.43
N SER A 156 -6.97 4.69 3.64
CA SER A 156 -6.00 4.91 2.56
C SER A 156 -5.90 3.71 1.62
N SER A 157 -5.93 2.48 2.14
CA SER A 157 -5.90 1.27 1.31
C SER A 157 -7.13 1.14 0.41
N SER A 158 -8.32 1.49 0.93
CA SER A 158 -9.56 1.46 0.13
C SER A 158 -9.54 2.45 -1.04
N VAL A 159 -8.86 3.58 -0.89
CA VAL A 159 -8.68 4.58 -1.96
C VAL A 159 -7.59 4.15 -2.96
N ALA A 160 -6.63 3.34 -2.52
CA ALA A 160 -5.56 2.82 -3.35
C ALA A 160 -5.97 1.60 -4.22
N THR A 161 -7.23 1.16 -4.16
CA THR A 161 -7.77 0.02 -4.93
C THR A 161 -8.64 0.52 -6.08
#